data_AF-A0A508APN4-F1
#
_entry.id   AF-A0A508APN4-F1
#
_cell.length_a   1.000
_cell.length_b   1.000
_cell.length_c   1.000
_cell.angle_alpha   90.00
_cell.angle_beta   90.00
_cell.angle_gamma   90.00
#
_symmetry.space_group_name_H-M   'P 1'
#
loop_
_entity.id
_entity.type
_entity.pdbx_description
1 polymer ?
#
loop_
_entity_poly.entity_id
_entity_poly.type
_entity_poly.pdbx_seq_one_letter_code
_entity_poly.pdbx_strand_id
1 'polypeptide(L)'
;MIEALVAIPRNSQTALIPEGATVVLNGSGGQADCRVFLRVDPDGVGPADRTYLHIRTNAPWYTLEGVNTLQWFGPGLVETPVLGVERLVLDAERLD
;
A
#
# COMPACT_ATOMS: atom_id res chain seq x y z
N MET A 1 3.06 -15.32 -2.09
CA MET A 1 3.17 -13.86 -2.29
C MET A 1 1.78 -13.26 -2.17
N ILE A 2 1.63 -12.16 -1.45
CA ILE A 2 0.36 -11.45 -1.25
C ILE A 2 0.40 -10.17 -2.07
N GLU A 3 -0.73 -9.85 -2.70
CA GLU A 3 -0.97 -8.58 -3.39
C GLU A 3 -2.13 -7.86 -2.69
N ALA A 4 -1.99 -6.54 -2.50
CA ALA A 4 -3.00 -5.73 -1.83
C ALA A 4 -3.00 -4.30 -2.39
N LEU A 5 -4.16 -3.65 -2.33
CA LEU A 5 -4.28 -2.20 -2.47
C LEU A 5 -4.24 -1.56 -1.09
N VAL A 6 -3.33 -0.61 -0.91
CA VAL A 6 -3.21 0.19 0.31
C VAL A 6 -3.61 1.62 -0.01
N ALA A 7 -4.65 2.11 0.66
CA ALA A 7 -5.08 3.49 0.56
C ALA A 7 -4.29 4.35 1.57
N ILE A 8 -3.72 5.46 1.11
CA ILE A 8 -3.02 6.46 1.94
C ILE A 8 -3.50 7.88 1.58
N PRO A 9 -3.32 8.88 2.46
CA PRO A 9 -3.57 10.27 2.11
C PRO A 9 -2.72 10.73 0.93
N ARG A 10 -3.30 11.54 0.03
CA ARG A 10 -2.56 12.20 -1.04
C ARG A 10 -2.06 13.57 -0.56
N ASN A 11 -0.75 13.76 -0.54
CA ASN A 11 -0.10 15.04 -0.27
C ASN A 11 1.21 15.16 -1.06
N SER A 12 1.94 16.26 -0.91
CA SER A 12 3.19 16.51 -1.63
C SER A 12 4.31 15.50 -1.35
N GLN A 13 4.25 14.73 -0.26
CA GLN A 13 5.24 13.71 0.10
C GLN A 13 4.81 12.31 -0.35
N THR A 14 3.56 11.90 -0.09
CA THR A 14 3.05 10.59 -0.52
C THR A 14 2.93 10.52 -2.04
N ALA A 15 2.72 11.67 -2.70
CA ALA A 15 2.77 11.79 -4.14
C ALA A 15 4.17 11.61 -4.75
N LEU A 16 5.22 11.42 -3.94
CA LEU A 16 6.56 11.12 -4.42
C LEU A 16 6.89 9.63 -4.38
N ILE A 17 6.08 8.79 -3.71
CA ILE A 17 6.32 7.34 -3.63
C ILE A 17 6.23 6.76 -5.05
N PRO A 18 7.35 6.27 -5.62
CA PRO A 18 7.36 5.75 -6.99
C PRO A 18 6.98 4.27 -7.05
N GLU A 19 6.64 3.81 -8.24
CA GLU A 19 6.65 2.39 -8.55
C GLU A 19 8.02 1.78 -8.29
N GLY A 20 8.03 0.54 -7.80
CA GLY A 20 9.24 -0.18 -7.42
C GLY A 20 9.80 0.17 -6.05
N ALA A 21 9.26 1.18 -5.36
CA ALA A 21 9.69 1.56 -4.01
C ALA A 21 9.47 0.44 -3.00
N THR A 22 10.43 0.29 -2.08
CA THR A 22 10.24 -0.50 -0.86
C THR A 22 9.60 0.38 0.21
N VAL A 23 8.44 -0.02 0.69
CA VAL A 23 7.71 0.63 1.78
C VAL A 23 7.56 -0.35 2.93
N VAL A 24 7.49 0.18 4.15
CA VAL A 24 7.28 -0.61 5.36
C VAL A 24 5.88 -0.30 5.88
N LEU A 25 5.05 -1.32 6.01
CA LEU A 25 3.74 -1.19 6.66
C LEU A 25 3.87 -1.66 8.11
N ASN A 26 3.36 -0.87 9.04
CA ASN A 26 3.42 -1.16 10.48
C ASN A 26 2.03 -1.09 11.10
N GLY A 27 1.81 -1.91 12.13
CA GLY A 27 0.65 -1.80 13.00
C GLY A 27 0.55 -2.94 14.02
N SER A 28 -0.66 -3.24 14.48
CA SER A 28 -0.89 -4.21 15.57
C SER A 28 -0.56 -5.66 15.20
N GLY A 29 -0.66 -5.99 13.91
CA GLY A 29 -0.29 -7.30 13.36
C GLY A 29 1.21 -7.50 13.13
N GLY A 30 2.02 -6.46 13.36
CA GLY A 30 3.47 -6.46 13.14
C GLY A 30 3.89 -5.53 11.99
N GLN A 31 5.05 -5.85 11.41
CA GLN A 31 5.67 -5.12 10.30
C GLN A 31 5.64 -5.97 9.03
N ALA A 32 5.36 -5.35 7.89
CA ALA A 32 5.45 -5.96 6.57
C ALA A 32 6.29 -5.09 5.62
N ASP A 33 7.41 -5.64 5.15
CA ASP A 33 8.17 -5.03 4.07
C ASP A 33 7.48 -5.32 2.73
N CYS A 34 7.20 -4.27 1.98
CA CYS A 34 6.36 -4.31 0.80
C CYS A 34 7.04 -3.62 -0.38
N ARG A 35 6.79 -4.09 -1.59
CA ARG A 35 7.20 -3.43 -2.82
C ARG A 35 5.99 -2.84 -3.53
N VAL A 36 6.05 -1.55 -3.89
CA VAL A 36 5.02 -0.90 -4.71
C VAL A 36 5.14 -1.43 -6.13
N PHE A 37 4.11 -2.11 -6.63
CA PHE A 37 4.04 -2.60 -8.00
C PHE A 37 3.46 -1.53 -8.93
N LEU A 38 2.36 -0.91 -8.53
CA LEU A 38 1.70 0.16 -9.26
C LEU A 38 1.21 1.22 -8.29
N ARG A 39 1.20 2.47 -8.73
CA ARG A 39 0.55 3.57 -8.01
C ARG A 39 -0.61 4.09 -8.82
N VAL A 40 -1.75 4.25 -8.16
CA VAL A 40 -2.95 4.81 -8.74
C VAL A 40 -3.25 6.12 -8.01
N ASP A 41 -2.96 7.22 -8.69
CA ASP A 41 -3.41 8.54 -8.27
C ASP A 41 -4.83 8.81 -8.81
N PRO A 42 -5.65 9.58 -8.09
CA PRO A 42 -6.96 10.00 -8.57
C PRO A 42 -6.75 11.08 -9.62
N ASP A 43 -6.53 10.67 -10.87
CA ASP A 43 -6.51 11.54 -12.05
C ASP A 43 -7.90 11.53 -12.72
N GLY A 44 -8.94 11.73 -11.90
CA GLY A 44 -10.34 11.82 -12.31
C GLY A 44 -11.25 10.66 -11.89
N VAL A 45 -10.69 9.54 -11.42
CA VAL A 45 -11.45 8.39 -10.92
C VAL A 45 -10.97 8.05 -9.50
N GLY A 46 -11.61 8.64 -8.48
CA GLY A 46 -11.33 8.37 -7.07
C GLY A 46 -11.39 9.63 -6.18
N PRO A 47 -11.39 9.48 -4.84
CA PRO A 47 -11.33 10.61 -3.91
C PRO A 47 -10.01 11.38 -4.08
N ALA A 48 -10.08 12.69 -4.30
CA ALA A 48 -8.91 13.53 -4.59
C ALA A 48 -7.86 13.55 -3.46
N ASP A 49 -8.25 13.19 -2.24
CA ASP A 49 -7.45 13.16 -1.02
C ASP A 49 -6.76 11.81 -0.76
N ARG A 50 -6.83 10.85 -1.69
CA ARG A 50 -6.28 9.50 -1.52
C ARG A 50 -5.37 9.08 -2.66
N THR A 51 -4.34 8.31 -2.35
CA THR A 51 -3.53 7.57 -3.32
C THR A 51 -3.65 6.08 -2.99
N TYR A 52 -3.78 5.23 -4.00
CA TYR A 52 -3.76 3.79 -3.83
C TYR A 52 -2.42 3.23 -4.29
N LEU A 53 -1.79 2.45 -3.42
CA LEU A 53 -0.58 1.71 -3.72
C LEU A 53 -0.93 0.24 -3.87
N HIS A 54 -0.74 -0.30 -5.06
CA HIS A 54 -0.70 -1.75 -5.23
C HIS A 54 0.65 -2.24 -4.72
N ILE A 55 0.63 -2.98 -3.61
CA ILE A 55 1.82 -3.54 -2.98
C ILE A 55 1.90 -5.06 -3.12
N ARG A 56 3.12 -5.56 -3.11
CA ARG A 56 3.46 -6.99 -3.04
C ARG A 56 4.32 -7.26 -1.83
N THR A 57 4.01 -8.33 -1.10
CA THR A 57 4.80 -8.75 0.06
C THR A 57 4.84 -10.27 0.22
N ASN A 58 5.85 -10.75 0.94
CA ASN A 58 5.94 -12.12 1.43
C ASN A 58 5.51 -12.24 2.89
N ALA A 59 5.16 -11.13 3.55
CA ALA A 59 4.60 -11.16 4.89
C ALA A 59 3.26 -11.92 4.89
N PRO A 60 2.91 -12.61 5.97
CA PRO A 60 1.62 -13.29 6.09
C PRO A 60 0.48 -12.29 6.21
N TRP A 61 -0.72 -12.65 5.71
CA TRP A 61 -1.86 -11.72 5.57
C TRP A 61 -2.24 -11.00 6.87
N TYR A 62 -2.18 -11.70 8.01
CA TYR A 62 -2.52 -11.12 9.32
C TYR A 62 -1.67 -9.90 9.68
N THR A 63 -0.47 -9.75 9.10
CA THR A 63 0.36 -8.54 9.30
C THR A 63 -0.29 -7.32 8.67
N LEU A 64 -0.92 -7.50 7.49
CA LEU A 64 -1.56 -6.45 6.71
C LEU A 64 -2.93 -6.05 7.27
N GLU A 65 -3.65 -6.97 7.93
CA GLU A 65 -4.96 -6.68 8.54
C GLU A 65 -4.86 -5.65 9.68
N GLY A 66 -3.70 -5.57 10.34
CA GLY A 66 -3.47 -4.68 11.47
C GLY A 66 -2.70 -3.40 11.18
N VAL A 67 -2.34 -3.12 9.92
CA VAL A 67 -1.49 -1.96 9.58
C VAL A 67 -2.25 -0.66 9.70
N ASN A 68 -1.59 0.35 10.24
CA ASN A 68 -2.14 1.69 10.40
C ASN A 68 -1.17 2.78 9.92
N THR A 69 0.09 2.42 9.63
CA THR A 69 1.13 3.35 9.21
C THR A 69 1.91 2.77 8.04
N LEU A 70 2.16 3.61 7.04
CA LEU A 70 3.10 3.34 5.95
C LEU A 70 4.32 4.25 6.13
N GLN A 71 5.50 3.65 6.00
CA GLN A 71 6.77 4.36 5.98
C GLN A 71 7.51 4.11 4.67
N TRP A 72 8.13 5.16 4.14
CA TRP A 72 9.00 5.09 2.98
C TRP A 72 10.18 6.03 3.16
N PHE A 73 11.39 5.53 2.93
CA PHE A 73 12.61 6.34 2.88
C PHE A 73 12.91 6.74 1.44
N GLY A 74 12.42 7.92 1.04
CA GLY A 74 12.69 8.56 -0.25
C GLY A 74 13.75 9.66 -0.11
N PRO A 75 13.54 10.85 -0.70
CA PRO A 75 14.37 12.04 -0.41
C PRO A 75 14.37 12.44 1.08
N GLY A 76 13.38 11.97 1.84
CA GLY A 76 13.31 12.01 3.29
C GLY A 76 12.42 10.88 3.81
N LEU A 77 12.26 10.79 5.13
CA LEU A 77 11.30 9.87 5.74
C LEU A 77 9.87 10.38 5.48
N VAL A 78 9.09 9.58 4.77
CA VAL A 78 7.65 9.74 4.65
C VAL A 78 7.00 8.76 5.61
N GLU A 79 6.19 9.26 6.53
CA GLU A 79 5.35 8.47 7.43
C GLU A 79 3.91 8.95 7.30
N THR A 80 2.99 8.04 7.00
CA THR A 80 1.61 8.42 6.69
C THR A 80 0.63 7.36 7.20
N PRO A 81 -0.57 7.74 7.67
CA PRO A 81 -1.55 6.76 8.09
C PRO A 81 -2.03 5.91 6.90
N VAL A 82 -2.31 4.64 7.16
CA VAL A 82 -3.04 3.77 6.23
C VAL A 82 -4.53 3.97 6.44
N LEU A 83 -5.23 4.30 5.37
CA LEU A 83 -6.68 4.54 5.36
C LEU A 83 -7.49 3.26 5.15
N GLY A 84 -6.87 2.24 4.55
CA GLY A 84 -7.48 0.95 4.29
C GLY A 84 -6.54 0.03 3.53
N VAL A 85 -6.77 -1.27 3.67
CA VAL A 85 -6.07 -2.32 2.93
C VAL A 85 -7.10 -3.27 2.35
N GLU A 86 -6.98 -3.54 1.06
CA GLU A 86 -7.83 -4.48 0.34
C GLU A 86 -6.97 -5.59 -0.26
N ARG A 87 -7.33 -6.85 0.03
CA ARG A 87 -6.63 -7.99 -0.55
C ARG A 87 -6.99 -8.11 -2.02
N LEU A 88 -5.99 -8.22 -2.88
CA LEU A 88 -6.20 -8.57 -4.28
C LEU A 88 -6.19 -10.09 -4.41
N VAL A 89 -7.33 -10.66 -4.78
CA VAL A 89 -7.42 -12.07 -5.17
C VAL A 89 -7.25 -12.12 -6.68
N LEU A 90 -6.22 -12.82 -7.16
CA LEU A 90 -6.13 -13.14 -8.58
C LEU A 90 -7.25 -14.14 -8.89
N ASP A 91 -8.14 -13.82 -9.84
CA ASP A 91 -9.32 -14.60 -10.28
C ASP A 91 -9.02 -16.02 -10.79
N ALA A 92 -7.83 -16.58 -10.54
CA ALA A 92 -7.48 -17.96 -10.87
C ALA A 92 -8.32 -19.00 -10.09
N GLU A 93 -9.04 -18.60 -9.05
CA GLU A 93 -9.97 -19.47 -8.28
C GLU A 93 -11.44 -19.30 -8.69
N ARG A 94 -11.74 -18.52 -9.74
CA ARG A 94 -13.11 -18.27 -10.21
C ARG A 94 -13.53 -19.11 -11.42
N LEU A 95 -12.70 -20.07 -11.80
CA LEU A 95 -12.88 -20.96 -12.96
C LEU A 95 -12.73 -22.45 -12.58
N ASP A 96 -13.29 -22.84 -11.44
CA ASP A 96 -13.51 -24.26 -11.08
C ASP A 96 -15.00 -24.49 -10.76
#